data_AF-A0A0J5P550-F1
#
_entry.id   AF-A0A0J5P550-F1
#
_cell.length_a   1.000
_cell.length_b   1.000
_cell.length_c   1.000
_cell.angle_alpha   90.00
_cell.angle_beta   90.00
_cell.angle_gamma   90.00
#
_symmetry.space_group_name_H-M   'P 1'
#
loop_
_entity.id
_entity.type
_entity.pdbx_description
1 polymer ?
#
loop_
_entity_poly.entity_id
_entity_poly.type
_entity_poly.pdbx_seq_one_letter_code
_entity_poly.pdbx_strand_id
1 'polypeptide(L)' 'MQQLTYGQKAVGLSFNPSNNPEVDKYKAIFAKAIDQLNTLRSQTASAEVKRLCSLAITDAQSSQMWGVKAMTWTD' A
#
# COMPACT_ATOMS: atom_id res chain seq x y z
N MET A 1 -15.80 -10.57 -10.88
CA MET A 1 -14.44 -10.20 -10.43
C MET A 1 -14.58 -9.47 -9.10
N GLN A 2 -13.87 -9.89 -8.05
CA GLN A 2 -13.88 -9.16 -6.77
C GLN A 2 -13.26 -7.78 -6.96
N GLN A 3 -13.89 -6.74 -6.43
CA GLN A 3 -13.37 -5.38 -6.49
C GLN A 3 -12.26 -5.22 -5.45
N LEU A 4 -11.06 -4.84 -5.90
CA LEU A 4 -9.93 -4.58 -5.00
C LEU A 4 -10.24 -3.42 -4.05
N THR A 5 -9.74 -3.52 -2.82
CA THR A 5 -9.77 -2.44 -1.83
C THR A 5 -8.91 -1.26 -2.28
N TYR A 6 -9.00 -0.13 -1.57
CA TYR A 6 -8.18 1.04 -1.88
C TYR A 6 -6.69 0.73 -1.75
N GLY A 7 -6.27 0.11 -0.66
CA GLY A 7 -4.89 -0.28 -0.40
C GLY A 7 -4.37 -1.30 -1.42
N GLN A 8 -5.17 -2.29 -1.80
CA GLN A 8 -4.79 -3.28 -2.81
C GLN A 8 -4.57 -2.64 -4.20
N LYS A 9 -5.39 -1.65 -4.57
CA LYS A 9 -5.18 -0.85 -5.77
C LYS A 9 -3.92 0.01 -5.65
N ALA A 10 -3.74 0.66 -4.50
CA ALA A 10 -2.65 1.59 -4.23
C ALA A 10 -1.26 0.95 -4.36
N VAL A 11 -1.11 -0.34 -4.03
CA VAL A 11 0.16 -1.10 -4.13
C VAL A 11 0.29 -1.91 -5.42
N GLY A 12 -0.74 -1.88 -6.28
CA GLY A 12 -0.81 -2.73 -7.47
C GLY A 12 -0.67 -4.22 -7.13
N LEU A 13 -1.54 -4.75 -6.25
CA LEU A 13 -1.41 -6.11 -5.72
C LEU A 13 -1.39 -7.19 -6.81
N SER A 14 -2.08 -6.97 -7.94
CA SER A 14 -2.11 -7.91 -9.07
C SER A 14 -0.91 -7.81 -10.03
N PHE A 15 0.04 -6.89 -9.80
CA PHE A 15 1.19 -6.67 -10.67
C PHE A 15 2.46 -7.25 -10.04
N ASN A 16 2.82 -8.49 -10.39
CA ASN A 16 4.07 -9.12 -9.97
C ASN A 16 4.70 -9.91 -11.13
N PRO A 17 5.36 -9.21 -12.09
CA PRO A 17 5.97 -9.88 -13.25
C PRO A 17 7.12 -10.82 -12.89
N SER A 18 7.76 -10.61 -11.74
CA SER A 18 8.83 -11.49 -11.23
C SER A 18 8.32 -12.82 -10.68
N ASN A 19 7.00 -12.95 -10.48
CA ASN A 19 6.35 -14.09 -9.81
C ASN A 19 6.99 -14.44 -8.45
N ASN A 20 7.58 -13.44 -7.76
CA ASN A 20 8.24 -13.60 -6.48
C ASN A 20 7.19 -13.54 -5.35
N PRO A 21 6.95 -14.62 -4.59
CA PRO A 21 5.92 -14.64 -3.55
C PRO A 21 6.20 -13.66 -2.40
N GLU A 22 7.46 -13.26 -2.17
CA GLU A 22 7.79 -12.25 -1.16
C GLU A 22 7.32 -10.86 -1.58
N VAL A 23 7.31 -10.54 -2.88
CA VAL A 23 6.74 -9.30 -3.40
C VAL A 23 5.24 -9.23 -3.12
N ASP A 24 4.51 -10.33 -3.32
CA ASP A 24 3.07 -10.38 -3.06
C ASP A 24 2.74 -10.22 -1.58
N LYS A 25 3.48 -10.94 -0.72
CA LYS A 25 3.35 -10.81 0.75
C LYS A 25 3.63 -9.38 1.19
N TYR A 26 4.71 -8.78 0.69
CA TYR A 26 5.10 -7.42 1.03
C TYR A 26 4.04 -6.39 0.59
N LYS A 27 3.54 -6.50 -0.64
CA LYS A 27 2.43 -5.67 -1.12
C LYS A 27 1.17 -5.85 -0.27
N ALA A 28 0.84 -7.07 0.13
CA ALA A 28 -0.33 -7.33 0.98
C ALA A 28 -0.23 -6.68 2.36
N ILE A 29 0.96 -6.59 2.96
CA ILE A 29 1.19 -5.90 4.23
C ILE A 29 0.89 -4.40 4.08
N PHE A 30 1.47 -3.76 3.06
CA PHE A 30 1.25 -2.33 2.80
C PHE A 30 -0.20 -2.03 2.39
N ALA A 31 -0.84 -2.90 1.61
CA ALA A 31 -2.25 -2.76 1.27
C ALA A 31 -3.13 -2.71 2.54
N LYS A 32 -2.92 -3.61 3.49
CA LYS A 32 -3.67 -3.63 4.76
C LYS A 32 -3.44 -2.35 5.58
N ALA A 33 -2.19 -1.90 5.69
CA ALA A 33 -1.87 -0.66 6.40
C ALA A 33 -2.56 0.56 5.75
N ILE A 34 -2.52 0.65 4.42
CA ILE A 34 -3.17 1.72 3.66
C ILE A 34 -4.70 1.66 3.81
N ASP A 35 -5.31 0.47 3.79
CA ASP A 35 -6.76 0.32 4.00
C ASP A 35 -7.19 0.76 5.40
N GLN A 36 -6.38 0.45 6.43
CA GLN A 36 -6.63 0.91 7.79
C GLN A 36 -6.57 2.45 7.88
N LEU A 37 -5.54 3.07 7.32
CA LEU A 37 -5.39 4.53 7.30
C LEU A 37 -6.50 5.20 6.47
N ASN A 38 -6.88 4.61 5.35
CA ASN A 38 -7.93 5.14 4.50
C ASN A 38 -9.30 5.07 5.20
N THR A 39 -9.58 3.98 5.91
CA THR A 39 -10.79 3.86 6.74
C THR A 39 -10.84 4.97 7.80
N LEU A 40 -9.75 5.17 8.54
CA LEU A 40 -9.68 6.22 9.57
C LEU A 40 -9.86 7.62 8.96
N ARG A 41 -9.19 7.90 7.84
CA ARG A 41 -9.29 9.15 7.09
C ARG A 41 -10.72 9.46 6.64
N SER A 42 -11.47 8.45 6.24
CA SER A 42 -12.86 8.60 5.80
C SER A 42 -13.85 8.79 6.94
N GLN A 43 -13.54 8.29 8.15
CA GLN A 43 -14.47 8.31 9.29
C GLN A 43 -14.25 9.50 10.24
N THR A 44 -13.03 10.03 10.31
CA THR A 44 -12.72 11.14 11.22
C THR A 44 -13.31 12.48 10.76
N ALA A 45 -13.72 13.33 11.70
CA ALA A 45 -14.08 14.72 11.43
C ALA A 45 -12.88 15.68 11.50
N SER A 46 -11.77 15.27 12.15
CA SER A 46 -10.59 16.12 12.30
C SER A 46 -9.83 16.28 10.99
N ALA A 47 -9.71 17.53 10.53
CA ALA A 47 -8.94 17.85 9.32
C ALA A 47 -7.47 17.43 9.44
N GLU A 48 -6.89 17.57 10.63
CA GLU A 48 -5.50 17.20 10.86
C GLU A 48 -5.29 15.69 10.81
N VAL A 49 -6.19 14.89 11.39
CA VAL A 49 -6.13 13.43 11.27
C VAL A 49 -6.25 12.99 9.81
N LYS A 50 -7.09 13.66 9.01
CA LYS A 50 -7.18 13.38 7.57
C LYS A 50 -5.86 13.65 6.85
N ARG A 51 -5.22 14.79 7.15
CA ARG A 51 -3.93 15.18 6.59
C ARG A 51 -2.85 14.16 6.95
N LEU A 52 -2.76 13.78 8.22
CA LEU A 52 -1.80 12.79 8.70
C LEU A 52 -1.99 11.42 8.04
N CYS A 53 -3.24 10.96 7.90
CA CYS A 53 -3.51 9.70 7.18
C CYS A 53 -3.08 9.78 5.71
N SER A 54 -3.34 10.89 5.01
CA SER A 54 -2.93 11.06 3.61
C SER A 54 -1.41 11.03 3.45
N LEU A 55 -0.66 11.67 4.36
CA LEU A 55 0.80 11.63 4.34
C LEU A 55 1.30 10.21 4.58
N ALA A 56 0.81 9.55 5.63
CA ALA A 56 1.21 8.19 5.95
C ALA A 56 0.90 7.19 4.81
N ILE A 57 -0.23 7.34 4.12
CA ILE A 57 -0.56 6.53 2.93
C ILE A 57 0.45 6.76 1.81
N THR A 58 0.80 8.03 1.53
CA THR A 58 1.76 8.40 0.48
C THR A 58 3.15 7.82 0.75
N ASP A 59 3.60 7.93 2.00
CA ASP A 59 4.90 7.40 2.43
C ASP A 59 4.89 5.87 2.44
N ALA A 60 3.77 5.24 2.79
CA ALA A 60 3.59 3.79 2.72
C ALA A 60 3.69 3.27 1.27
N GLN A 61 3.04 3.92 0.31
CA GLN A 61 3.18 3.57 -1.11
C GLN A 61 4.61 3.73 -1.60
N SER A 62 5.28 4.83 -1.22
CA SER A 62 6.68 5.09 -1.59
C SER A 62 7.62 4.02 -1.03
N SER A 63 7.47 3.70 0.26
CA SER A 63 8.25 2.65 0.93
C SER A 63 8.02 1.29 0.29
N GLN A 64 6.76 0.95 -0.04
CA GLN A 64 6.41 -0.29 -0.71
C GLN A 64 7.11 -0.42 -2.08
N MET A 65 7.16 0.66 -2.87
CA MET A 65 7.82 0.66 -4.18
C MET A 65 9.33 0.44 -4.06
N TRP A 66 9.99 1.11 -3.12
CA TRP A 66 11.42 0.90 -2.85
C TRP A 66 11.72 -0.50 -2.32
N GLY A 67 10.87 -1.03 -1.43
CA GLY A 67 11.03 -2.40 -0.92
C GLY A 67 10.88 -3.45 -2.02
N VAL A 68 9.91 -3.29 -2.94
CA VAL A 68 9.80 -4.19 -4.11
C VAL A 68 11.03 -4.09 -4.99
N LYS A 69 11.51 -2.88 -5.27
CA LYS A 69 12.75 -2.69 -6.05
C LYS A 69 13.93 -3.42 -5.42
N ALA A 70 14.08 -3.36 -4.09
CA ALA A 70 15.12 -4.09 -3.37
C ALA A 70 14.93 -5.62 -3.47
N MET A 71 13.71 -6.13 -3.34
CA MET A 71 13.41 -7.57 -3.43
C MET A 71 13.63 -8.15 -4.82
N THR A 72 13.55 -7.33 -5.86
CA THR A 72 13.78 -7.74 -7.26
C THR A 72 15.13 -7.27 -7.79
N TRP A 73 16.02 -6.78 -6.93
CA TRP A 73 17.34 -6.31 -7.34
C TRP A 73 18.23 -7.49 -7.75
N THR A 74 18.92 -7.34 -8.88
CA THR A 74 19.92 -8.29 -9.39
C THR A 74 21.13 -7.49 -9.83
N ASP A 75 22.32 -7.83 -9.33
CA ASP A 75 23.60 -7.26 -9.79
C ASP A 75 24.10 -7.90 -11.10
#